data_AF-A0AAD8J3W2-F1
#
_entry.id   AF-A0AAD8J3W2-F1
#
_cell.length_a   1.000
_cell.length_b   1.000
_cell.length_c   1.000
_cell.angle_alpha   90.00
_cell.angle_beta   90.00
_cell.angle_gamma   90.00
#
_symmetry.space_group_name_H-M   'P 1'
#
loop_
_entity.id
_entity.type
_entity.pdbx_description
1 polymer ?
#
loop_
_entity_poly.entity_id
_entity_poly.type
_entity_poly.pdbx_seq_one_letter_code
_entity_poly.pdbx_strand_id
1 'polypeptide(L)'
;MQNTSPDFAVGEYWDDLAYWKDRELDNEQDKHRNDIAQWVQASGGVVTAYDFTTKGILQKAVKDNELWRMKDSKGNPPGLIGILPGNAVTFIDNHDTWSQQVWPFPSDKVMLGYVYILTHPGIPSIFYDHFFEWGLKDGNKNKEWNQCNKQCADHGF
;
A
#
# COMPACT_ATOMS: atom_id res chain seq x y z
N MET A 1 -21.32 -14.04 -1.49
CA MET A 1 -20.67 -15.37 -1.49
C MET A 1 -21.65 -16.56 -1.51
N GLN A 2 -22.97 -16.37 -1.68
CA GLN A 2 -23.91 -17.52 -1.67
C GLN A 2 -23.98 -18.28 -3.00
N ASN A 3 -23.57 -17.66 -4.11
CA ASN A 3 -23.66 -18.24 -5.45
C ASN A 3 -22.28 -18.49 -6.11
N THR A 4 -21.19 -18.09 -5.44
CA THR A 4 -19.81 -18.24 -5.93
C THR A 4 -18.87 -18.46 -4.74
N SER A 5 -17.80 -19.24 -4.95
CA SER A 5 -16.78 -19.54 -3.94
C SER A 5 -15.37 -19.29 -4.52
N PRO A 6 -14.98 -18.02 -4.76
CA PRO A 6 -13.64 -17.72 -5.22
C PRO A 6 -12.59 -18.06 -4.14
N ASP A 7 -11.41 -18.52 -4.56
CA ASP A 7 -10.27 -18.75 -3.66
C ASP A 7 -9.76 -17.43 -3.05
N PHE A 8 -9.90 -16.34 -3.80
CA PHE A 8 -9.49 -15.01 -3.40
C PHE A 8 -10.43 -13.96 -4.00
N ALA A 9 -10.81 -12.97 -3.18
CA ALA A 9 -11.58 -11.81 -3.61
C ALA A 9 -10.98 -10.56 -2.97
N VAL A 10 -10.78 -9.52 -3.77
CA VAL A 10 -10.35 -8.20 -3.31
C VAL A 10 -11.37 -7.16 -3.75
N GLY A 11 -11.82 -6.34 -2.81
CA GLY A 11 -12.68 -5.20 -3.05
C GLY A 11 -11.91 -3.90 -3.23
N GLU A 12 -12.41 -3.03 -4.09
CA GLU A 12 -11.98 -1.65 -4.19
C GLU A 12 -12.95 -0.76 -3.40
N TYR A 13 -12.64 -0.56 -2.11
CA TYR A 13 -13.28 0.46 -1.30
C TYR A 13 -12.36 1.68 -1.28
N TRP A 14 -12.68 2.68 -2.10
CA TRP A 14 -11.90 3.92 -2.20
C TRP A 14 -12.76 5.11 -1.77
N ASP A 15 -12.41 5.70 -0.64
CA ASP A 15 -13.04 6.89 -0.08
C ASP A 15 -11.99 7.97 0.19
N ASP A 16 -12.43 9.18 0.53
CA ASP A 16 -11.52 10.29 0.82
C ASP A 16 -10.77 10.07 2.15
N LEU A 17 -9.46 10.29 2.13
CA LEU A 17 -8.65 10.39 3.35
C LEU A 17 -9.01 11.65 4.14
N ALA A 18 -8.67 11.66 5.42
CA ALA A 18 -8.82 12.84 6.25
C ALA A 18 -7.75 13.89 5.90
N TYR A 19 -8.20 15.13 5.65
CA TYR A 19 -7.35 16.29 5.37
C TYR A 19 -7.72 17.45 6.31
N TRP A 20 -6.73 18.24 6.71
CA TRP A 20 -6.97 19.51 7.41
C TRP A 20 -7.03 20.70 6.44
N LYS A 21 -7.35 21.89 6.97
CA LYS A 21 -7.79 23.09 6.23
C LYS A 21 -7.01 23.44 4.96
N ASP A 22 -5.71 23.12 4.88
CA ASP A 22 -4.85 23.42 3.73
C ASP A 22 -4.62 22.20 2.80
N ARG A 23 -5.54 21.22 2.79
CA ARG A 23 -5.45 19.96 2.03
C ARG A 23 -4.23 19.11 2.36
N GLU A 24 -3.68 19.31 3.54
CA GLU A 24 -2.58 18.51 4.03
C GLU A 24 -3.16 17.27 4.72
N LEU A 25 -2.54 16.12 4.45
CA LEU A 25 -3.01 14.83 4.94
C LEU A 25 -2.92 14.79 6.48
N ASP A 26 -4.04 14.48 7.14
CA ASP A 26 -4.05 14.28 8.59
C ASP A 26 -3.14 13.09 8.94
N ASN A 27 -2.46 13.21 10.08
CA ASN A 27 -1.62 12.15 10.62
C ASN A 27 -2.45 10.95 11.07
N GLU A 28 -3.70 11.19 11.52
CA GLU A 28 -4.61 10.17 11.99
C GLU A 28 -5.60 9.78 10.87
N GLN A 29 -5.49 8.53 10.41
CA GLN A 29 -6.37 7.96 9.37
C GLN A 29 -7.19 6.79 9.91
N ASP A 30 -7.32 6.68 11.23
CA ASP A 30 -8.12 5.66 11.93
C ASP A 30 -9.51 5.49 11.32
N LYS A 31 -10.20 6.59 11.03
CA LYS A 31 -11.54 6.53 10.42
C LYS A 31 -11.48 5.77 9.08
N HIS A 32 -10.58 6.14 8.19
CA HIS A 32 -10.49 5.54 6.85
C HIS A 32 -10.15 4.04 6.90
N ARG A 33 -9.16 3.62 7.70
CA ARG A 33 -8.87 2.18 7.87
C ARG A 33 -10.00 1.40 8.54
N ASN A 34 -10.69 2.00 9.51
CA ASN A 34 -11.81 1.36 10.19
C ASN A 34 -13.03 1.21 9.28
N ASP A 35 -13.29 2.17 8.39
CA ASP A 35 -14.37 2.08 7.41
C ASP A 35 -14.13 0.92 6.43
N ILE A 36 -12.89 0.75 5.94
CA ILE A 36 -12.52 -0.39 5.10
C ILE A 36 -12.67 -1.71 5.90
N ALA A 37 -12.21 -1.77 7.15
CA ALA A 37 -12.35 -2.95 7.98
C ALA A 37 -13.83 -3.31 8.22
N GLN A 38 -14.68 -2.31 8.49
CA GLN A 38 -16.12 -2.50 8.64
C GLN A 38 -16.76 -2.98 7.34
N TRP A 39 -16.35 -2.45 6.19
CA TRP A 39 -16.82 -2.91 4.88
C TRP A 39 -16.46 -4.38 4.62
N VAL A 40 -15.24 -4.80 4.99
CA VAL A 40 -14.82 -6.21 4.93
C VAL A 40 -15.70 -7.08 5.83
N GLN A 41 -15.97 -6.65 7.07
CA GLN A 41 -16.84 -7.38 8.00
C GLN A 41 -18.28 -7.49 7.48
N ALA A 42 -18.84 -6.40 6.96
CA ALA A 42 -20.17 -6.37 6.35
C ALA A 42 -20.27 -7.29 5.12
N SER A 43 -19.15 -7.55 4.45
CA SER A 43 -19.02 -8.48 3.33
C SER A 43 -18.81 -9.95 3.78
N GLY A 44 -19.01 -10.24 5.08
CA GLY A 44 -18.87 -11.57 5.66
C GLY A 44 -17.46 -11.92 6.15
N GLY A 45 -16.54 -10.96 6.17
CA GLY A 45 -15.18 -11.11 6.72
C GLY A 45 -14.22 -11.99 5.90
N VAL A 46 -14.69 -12.55 4.79
CA VAL A 46 -13.93 -13.47 3.93
C VAL A 46 -13.26 -12.80 2.73
N VAL A 47 -13.63 -11.55 2.43
CA VAL A 47 -13.02 -10.77 1.34
C VAL A 47 -11.84 -9.96 1.84
N THR A 48 -10.92 -9.65 0.94
CA THR A 48 -9.85 -8.67 1.17
C THR A 48 -10.24 -7.33 0.58
N ALA A 49 -9.50 -6.28 0.90
CA ALA A 49 -9.68 -4.94 0.34
C ALA A 49 -8.33 -4.31 0.02
N TYR A 50 -8.30 -3.49 -1.02
CA TYR A 50 -7.14 -2.63 -1.29
C TYR A 50 -6.92 -1.67 -0.13
N ASP A 51 -5.70 -1.63 0.39
CA ASP A 51 -5.32 -0.77 1.51
C ASP A 51 -5.00 0.64 1.02
N PHE A 52 -6.05 1.37 0.62
CA PHE A 52 -5.95 2.78 0.23
C PHE A 52 -5.41 3.67 1.35
N THR A 53 -5.60 3.27 2.62
CA THR A 53 -5.01 3.98 3.77
C THR A 53 -3.48 3.92 3.72
N THR A 54 -2.91 2.72 3.57
CA THR A 54 -1.46 2.55 3.42
C THR A 54 -0.94 3.26 2.19
N LYS A 55 -1.60 3.12 1.03
CA LYS A 55 -1.22 3.81 -0.22
C LYS A 55 -1.06 5.32 0.01
N GLY A 56 -2.06 5.97 0.61
CA GLY A 56 -2.01 7.42 0.83
C GLY A 56 -0.97 7.88 1.83
N ILE A 57 -0.88 7.20 2.97
CA ILE A 57 0.09 7.57 4.02
C ILE A 57 1.52 7.34 3.53
N LEU A 58 1.78 6.19 2.89
CA LEU A 58 3.09 5.87 2.34
C LEU A 58 3.51 6.86 1.26
N GLN A 59 2.58 7.23 0.37
CA GLN A 59 2.81 8.23 -0.66
C GLN A 59 3.25 9.58 -0.05
N LYS A 60 2.51 10.08 0.95
CA LYS A 60 2.83 11.32 1.66
C LYS A 60 4.18 11.21 2.39
N ALA A 61 4.38 10.10 3.10
CA ALA A 61 5.58 9.85 3.90
C ALA A 61 6.86 9.89 3.06
N VAL A 62 6.88 9.26 1.87
CA VAL A 62 8.08 9.26 1.02
C VAL A 62 8.24 10.55 0.22
N LYS A 63 7.13 11.20 -0.16
CA LYS A 63 7.14 12.45 -0.93
C LYS A 63 7.76 13.59 -0.14
N ASP A 64 7.33 13.74 1.12
CA ASP A 64 7.71 14.88 1.96
C ASP A 64 8.76 14.52 3.02
N ASN A 65 9.34 13.31 2.92
CA ASN A 65 10.32 12.78 3.86
C ASN A 65 9.79 12.71 5.32
N GLU A 66 8.50 12.39 5.45
CA GLU A 66 7.75 12.29 6.70
C GLU A 66 7.56 10.83 7.10
N LEU A 67 8.64 10.04 7.11
CA LEU A 67 8.60 8.60 7.41
C LEU A 67 8.04 8.28 8.81
N TRP A 68 8.02 9.27 9.72
CA TRP A 68 7.36 9.17 11.02
C TRP A 68 5.86 8.87 10.90
N ARG A 69 5.21 9.17 9.76
CA ARG A 69 3.81 8.81 9.47
C ARG A 69 3.59 7.31 9.37
N MET A 70 4.63 6.51 9.07
CA MET A 70 4.52 5.06 8.90
C MET A 70 4.39 4.28 10.22
N LYS A 71 4.02 4.98 11.30
CA LYS A 71 3.82 4.42 12.64
C LYS A 71 2.69 5.18 13.33
N ASP A 72 1.65 4.47 13.74
CA ASP A 72 0.56 5.05 14.51
C ASP A 72 0.95 5.29 15.98
N SER A 73 0.04 5.89 16.75
CA SER A 73 0.24 6.21 18.18
C SER A 73 0.52 4.99 19.06
N LYS A 74 0.21 3.77 18.59
CA LYS A 74 0.43 2.50 19.29
C LYS A 74 1.68 1.76 18.79
N GLY A 75 2.39 2.30 17.79
CA GLY A 75 3.57 1.69 17.21
C GLY A 75 3.28 0.73 16.04
N ASN A 76 2.04 0.65 15.57
CA ASN A 76 1.65 -0.24 14.46
C ASN A 76 1.71 0.50 13.11
N PRO A 77 1.70 -0.23 11.97
CA PRO A 77 1.44 0.38 10.68
C PRO A 77 0.14 1.19 10.67
N PRO A 78 0.08 2.37 10.02
CA PRO A 78 -1.04 3.29 10.14
C PRO A 78 -2.22 2.96 9.20
N GLY A 79 -2.05 2.01 8.26
CA GLY A 79 -3.10 1.60 7.32
C GLY A 79 -3.94 0.43 7.78
N LEU A 80 -4.71 -0.18 6.86
CA LEU A 80 -5.49 -1.38 7.14
C LEU A 80 -4.58 -2.55 7.56
N ILE A 81 -3.36 -2.63 6.99
CA ILE A 81 -2.33 -3.61 7.41
C ILE A 81 -2.02 -3.59 8.91
N GLY A 82 -2.25 -2.48 9.61
CA GLY A 82 -2.01 -2.37 11.05
C GLY A 82 -3.11 -2.97 11.93
N ILE A 83 -4.31 -3.16 11.38
CA ILE A 83 -5.50 -3.61 12.15
C ILE A 83 -6.12 -4.90 11.61
N LEU A 84 -5.98 -5.16 10.30
CA LEU A 84 -6.54 -6.32 9.62
C LEU A 84 -5.62 -6.81 8.47
N PRO A 85 -4.35 -7.18 8.76
CA PRO A 85 -3.36 -7.52 7.74
C PRO A 85 -3.77 -8.69 6.84
N GLY A 86 -4.50 -9.68 7.36
CA GLY A 86 -4.97 -10.82 6.55
C GLY A 86 -5.98 -10.46 5.46
N ASN A 87 -6.60 -9.28 5.54
CA ASN A 87 -7.56 -8.77 4.57
C ASN A 87 -7.03 -7.55 3.79
N ALA A 88 -5.78 -7.15 4.00
CA ALA A 88 -5.21 -5.94 3.41
C ALA A 88 -4.36 -6.27 2.17
N VAL A 89 -4.83 -5.85 0.99
CA VAL A 89 -4.04 -5.89 -0.25
C VAL A 89 -3.31 -4.57 -0.40
N THR A 90 -2.01 -4.57 -0.11
CA THR A 90 -1.16 -3.39 -0.23
C THR A 90 -0.69 -3.19 -1.67
N PHE A 91 -0.56 -1.95 -2.12
CA PHE A 91 -0.18 -1.65 -3.49
C PHE A 91 0.48 -0.26 -3.58
N ILE A 92 1.26 -0.04 -4.64
CA ILE A 92 1.92 1.25 -4.90
C ILE A 92 1.13 2.12 -5.86
N ASP A 93 0.63 1.56 -6.94
CA ASP A 93 -0.27 2.21 -7.88
C ASP A 93 -1.15 1.17 -8.57
N ASN A 94 -2.23 1.65 -9.20
CA ASN A 94 -3.09 0.89 -10.09
C ASN A 94 -3.36 1.71 -11.37
N HIS A 95 -4.27 1.21 -12.21
CA HIS A 95 -4.65 1.86 -13.46
C HIS A 95 -5.32 3.24 -13.28
N ASP A 96 -5.99 3.50 -12.16
CA ASP A 96 -6.61 4.81 -11.88
C ASP A 96 -5.60 5.78 -11.28
N THR A 97 -4.81 5.35 -10.28
CA THR A 97 -3.86 6.22 -9.60
C THR A 97 -2.72 6.64 -10.51
N TRP A 98 -2.17 5.71 -11.31
CA TRP A 98 -1.08 5.97 -12.25
C TRP A 98 -1.57 6.18 -13.68
N SER A 99 -2.21 5.21 -14.33
CA SER A 99 -2.45 5.31 -15.78
C SER A 99 -3.42 6.46 -16.13
N GLN A 100 -4.42 6.73 -15.29
CA GLN A 100 -5.29 7.91 -15.40
C GLN A 100 -4.74 9.15 -14.68
N GLN A 101 -3.57 9.05 -14.03
CA GLN A 101 -2.85 10.12 -13.35
C GLN A 101 -3.68 10.83 -12.25
N VAL A 102 -4.59 10.12 -11.58
CA VAL A 102 -5.46 10.70 -10.56
C VAL A 102 -4.73 10.89 -9.23
N TRP A 103 -3.85 9.94 -8.85
CA TRP A 103 -3.14 9.98 -7.56
C TRP A 103 -1.81 9.19 -7.60
N PRO A 104 -0.89 9.57 -8.49
CA PRO A 104 0.32 8.78 -8.74
C PRO A 104 1.29 8.81 -7.55
N PHE A 105 1.94 7.67 -7.29
CA PHE A 105 3.05 7.64 -6.35
C PHE A 105 4.26 8.43 -6.90
N PRO A 106 5.10 9.08 -6.06
CA PRO A 106 6.30 9.77 -6.54
C PRO A 106 7.20 8.81 -7.31
N SER A 107 7.42 9.09 -8.60
CA SER A 107 8.08 8.19 -9.54
C SER A 107 9.53 7.88 -9.13
N ASP A 108 10.23 8.83 -8.54
CA ASP A 108 11.59 8.69 -8.00
C ASP A 108 11.64 7.93 -6.67
N LYS A 109 10.49 7.57 -6.08
CA LYS A 109 10.38 6.88 -4.77
C LYS A 109 9.64 5.55 -4.83
N VAL A 110 9.19 5.10 -6.01
CA VAL A 110 8.44 3.85 -6.18
C VAL A 110 9.14 2.64 -5.53
N MET A 111 10.48 2.62 -5.54
CA MET A 111 11.25 1.57 -4.88
C MET A 111 11.12 1.55 -3.36
N LEU A 112 11.07 2.73 -2.71
CA LEU A 112 10.79 2.79 -1.27
C LEU A 112 9.40 2.25 -0.95
N GLY A 113 8.44 2.52 -1.83
CA GLY A 113 7.10 1.94 -1.77
C GLY A 113 7.15 0.42 -1.81
N TYR A 114 7.80 -0.15 -2.83
CA TYR A 114 7.88 -1.61 -2.99
C TYR A 114 8.62 -2.30 -1.85
N VAL A 115 9.72 -1.74 -1.36
CA VAL A 115 10.41 -2.27 -0.17
C VAL A 115 9.43 -2.35 0.99
N TYR A 116 8.63 -1.31 1.23
CA TYR A 116 7.63 -1.33 2.29
C TYR A 116 6.61 -2.47 2.09
N ILE A 117 5.88 -2.51 0.97
CA ILE A 117 4.77 -3.46 0.82
C ILE A 117 5.22 -4.92 0.68
N LEU A 118 6.44 -5.18 0.20
CA LEU A 118 6.97 -6.54 0.02
C LEU A 118 7.58 -7.13 1.30
N THR A 119 7.96 -6.29 2.28
CA THR A 119 8.57 -6.76 3.54
C THR A 119 7.68 -6.60 4.77
N HIS A 120 6.50 -6.01 4.62
CA HIS A 120 5.53 -5.81 5.69
C HIS A 120 4.35 -6.79 5.58
N PRO A 121 3.53 -6.95 6.65
CA PRO A 121 2.30 -7.73 6.59
C PRO A 121 1.33 -7.23 5.51
N GLY A 122 0.38 -8.08 5.15
CA GLY A 122 -0.55 -7.83 4.05
C GLY A 122 -0.23 -8.69 2.83
N ILE A 123 -1.00 -8.47 1.77
CA ILE A 123 -0.87 -9.18 0.50
C ILE A 123 -0.42 -8.15 -0.54
N PRO A 124 0.87 -8.10 -0.92
CA PRO A 124 1.36 -7.11 -1.86
C PRO A 124 0.85 -7.36 -3.27
N SER A 125 0.39 -6.29 -3.92
CA SER A 125 0.03 -6.24 -5.33
C SER A 125 1.07 -5.41 -6.11
N ILE A 126 1.66 -6.04 -7.12
CA ILE A 126 2.67 -5.43 -7.99
C ILE A 126 1.98 -4.87 -9.23
N PHE A 127 2.31 -3.63 -9.58
CA PHE A 127 1.71 -2.94 -10.71
C PHE A 127 2.52 -3.23 -11.98
N TYR A 128 1.81 -3.48 -13.10
CA TYR A 128 2.40 -3.92 -14.36
C TYR A 128 3.45 -2.93 -14.89
N ASP A 129 3.11 -1.64 -14.99
CA ASP A 129 4.01 -0.64 -15.59
C ASP A 129 5.31 -0.53 -14.78
N HIS A 130 5.22 -0.53 -13.46
CA HIS A 130 6.40 -0.52 -12.62
C HIS A 130 7.26 -1.78 -12.85
N PHE A 131 6.64 -2.95 -12.93
CA PHE A 131 7.40 -4.19 -13.07
C PHE A 131 8.06 -4.35 -14.45
N PHE A 132 7.31 -4.15 -15.52
CA PHE A 132 7.75 -4.40 -16.89
C PHE A 132 8.23 -3.13 -17.62
N GLU A 133 7.44 -2.06 -17.62
CA GLU A 133 7.74 -0.86 -18.41
C GLU A 133 8.88 -0.03 -17.80
N TRP A 134 8.96 0.04 -16.47
CA TRP A 134 10.02 0.76 -15.74
C TRP A 134 11.26 -0.11 -15.50
N GLY A 135 11.20 -1.39 -15.85
CA GLY A 135 12.34 -2.30 -15.80
C GLY A 135 12.74 -2.77 -14.40
N LEU A 136 11.81 -2.81 -13.44
CA LEU A 136 12.08 -3.40 -12.12
C LEU A 136 12.39 -4.90 -12.21
N LYS A 137 11.78 -5.60 -13.17
CA LYS A 137 12.08 -7.01 -13.46
C LYS A 137 13.55 -7.25 -13.79
N ASP A 138 14.19 -6.33 -14.51
CA ASP A 138 15.49 -6.58 -15.11
C ASP A 138 16.65 -6.41 -14.12
N GLY A 139 16.41 -5.85 -12.93
CA GLY A 139 17.38 -5.62 -11.83
C GLY A 139 18.53 -4.66 -12.17
N ASN A 140 19.09 -4.74 -13.37
CA ASN A 140 20.24 -4.03 -13.87
C ASN A 140 20.02 -2.52 -14.08
N LYS A 141 18.77 -2.05 -14.10
CA LYS A 141 18.45 -0.63 -14.28
C LYS A 141 18.30 0.16 -12.97
N ASN A 142 18.11 -0.52 -11.83
CA ASN A 142 17.92 0.15 -10.54
C ASN A 142 19.03 -0.23 -9.55
N LYS A 143 20.01 0.67 -9.40
CA LYS A 143 21.15 0.50 -8.48
C LYS A 143 20.69 0.25 -7.04
N GLU A 144 19.61 0.90 -6.63
CA GLU A 144 19.02 0.76 -5.29
C GLU A 144 18.40 -0.62 -5.04
N TRP A 145 17.73 -1.20 -6.05
CA TRP A 145 17.18 -2.57 -5.97
C TRP A 145 18.29 -3.61 -5.80
N ASN A 146 19.37 -3.49 -6.57
CA ASN A 146 20.51 -4.40 -6.47
C ASN A 146 21.21 -4.29 -5.11
N GLN A 147 21.24 -3.09 -4.51
CA GLN A 147 21.80 -2.89 -3.18
C GLN A 147 20.91 -3.51 -2.09
N CYS A 148 19.58 -3.32 -2.17
CA CYS A 148 18.63 -3.91 -1.22
C CYS A 148 18.60 -5.44 -1.32
N ASN A 149 18.49 -6.02 -2.52
CA ASN A 149 18.49 -7.47 -2.70
C ASN A 149 19.78 -8.13 -2.23
N LYS A 150 20.93 -7.47 -2.44
CA LYS A 150 22.22 -7.98 -1.95
C LYS A 150 22.26 -8.00 -0.43
N GLN A 151 21.80 -6.93 0.23
CA GLN A 151 21.73 -6.87 1.69
C GLN A 151 20.72 -7.87 2.29
N CYS A 152 19.57 -8.09 1.65
CA CYS A 152 18.59 -9.08 2.10
C CYS A 152 19.05 -10.52 1.89
N ALA A 153 19.80 -10.80 0.81
CA ALA A 153 20.37 -12.13 0.56
C ALA A 153 21.52 -12.48 1.52
N ASP A 154 22.27 -11.48 1.99
CA ASP A 154 23.40 -11.65 2.91
C ASP A 154 22.97 -11.86 4.38
N HIS A 155 21.69 -11.61 4.71
CA HIS A 155 21.13 -11.73 6.06
C HIS A 155 19.98 -12.74 6.11
N GLY A 156 20.23 -13.98 5.66
CA GLY A 156 19.27 -15.08 5.71
C GLY A 156 18.46 -15.14 7.02
N PHE A 157 17.16 -15.43 6.88
CA PHE A 157 16.17 -15.57 7.95
C PHE A 157 16.68 -16.31 9.20
#